data_AF-A0A1I5Z7M0-F1
#
_entry.id   AF-A0A1I5Z7M0-F1
#
_cell.length_a   1.000
_cell.length_b   1.000
_cell.length_c   1.000
_cell.angle_alpha   90.00
_cell.angle_beta   90.00
_cell.angle_gamma   90.00
#
_symmetry.space_group_name_H-M   'P 1'
#
loop_
_entity.id
_entity.type
_entity.pdbx_description
1 polymer ?
#
loop_
_entity_poly.entity_id
_entity_poly.type
_entity_poly.pdbx_seq_one_letter_code
_entity_poly.pdbx_strand_id
1 'polypeptide(L)'
;MEEVRLLQVEGQLQALARCWLYLAAQLELQGVDPAPLERSMLVADWQGAPYEPHAQRTMRELVEQLTAARENRERQSRYQAT
;
A
#
# COMPACT_ATOMS: atom_id res chain seq x y z
N MET A 1 25.02 -0.68 -17.88
CA MET A 1 23.98 0.30 -18.29
C MET A 1 22.58 -0.20 -17.97
N GLU A 2 22.28 -1.47 -18.26
CA GLU A 2 20.99 -2.10 -17.98
C GLU A 2 20.69 -2.23 -16.47
N GLU A 3 21.66 -2.65 -15.65
CA GLU A 3 21.53 -2.70 -14.18
C GLU A 3 21.21 -1.34 -13.55
N VAL A 4 21.79 -0.26 -14.06
CA VAL A 4 21.52 1.10 -13.56
C VAL A 4 20.08 1.51 -13.85
N ARG A 5 19.55 1.13 -15.03
CA ARG A 5 18.15 1.39 -15.38
C ARG A 5 17.20 0.55 -14.51
N LEU A 6 17.53 -0.72 -14.27
CA LEU A 6 16.73 -1.57 -13.39
C LEU A 6 16.65 -1.00 -11.97
N LEU A 7 17.79 -0.60 -11.40
CA LEU A 7 17.84 0.01 -10.07
C LEU A 7 17.04 1.31 -9.99
N GLN A 8 17.07 2.14 -11.04
CA GLN A 8 16.26 3.36 -11.11
C GLN A 8 14.76 3.05 -11.14
N VAL A 9 14.35 2.05 -11.91
CA VAL A 9 12.96 1.59 -11.98
C VAL A 9 12.49 1.05 -10.61
N GLU A 10 13.30 0.22 -9.95
CA GLU A 10 13.02 -0.27 -8.60
C GLU A 10 12.85 0.89 -7.61
N GLY A 11 13.75 1.88 -7.65
CA GLY A 11 13.65 3.07 -6.82
C GLY A 11 12.38 3.89 -7.07
N GLN A 12 12.00 4.07 -8.34
CA GLN A 12 10.76 4.76 -8.71
C GLN A 12 9.52 4.01 -8.25
N LEU A 13 9.47 2.68 -8.40
CA LEU A 13 8.37 1.84 -7.93
C LEU A 13 8.24 1.88 -6.41
N GLN A 14 9.36 1.82 -5.68
CA GLN A 14 9.36 1.96 -4.22
C GLN A 14 8.86 3.34 -3.78
N ALA A 15 9.26 4.41 -4.47
CA ALA A 15 8.77 5.75 -4.18
C ALA A 15 7.26 5.87 -4.37
N LEU A 16 6.73 5.34 -5.48
CA LEU A 16 5.29 5.33 -5.76
C LEU A 16 4.51 4.51 -4.73
N ALA A 17 5.01 3.34 -4.35
CA ALA A 17 4.39 2.51 -3.31
C ALA A 17 4.31 3.24 -1.96
N ARG A 18 5.39 3.96 -1.58
CA ARG A 18 5.39 4.80 -0.38
C ARG A 18 4.41 5.97 -0.47
N CYS A 19 4.38 6.69 -1.60
CA CYS A 19 3.42 7.77 -1.82
C CYS A 19 1.98 7.28 -1.67
N TRP A 20 1.66 6.11 -2.22
CA TRP A 20 0.35 5.48 -2.08
C TRP A 20 0.02 5.16 -0.61
N LEU A 21 0.94 4.54 0.13
CA LEU A 21 0.74 4.24 1.56
C LEU A 21 0.46 5.50 2.38
N TYR A 22 1.20 6.59 2.14
CA TYR A 22 0.97 7.86 2.81
C TYR A 22 -0.39 8.46 2.48
N LEU A 23 -0.81 8.39 1.21
CA LEU A 23 -2.12 8.88 0.81
C LEU A 23 -3.24 8.09 1.50
N ALA A 24 -3.16 6.77 1.51
CA ALA A 24 -4.14 5.92 2.18
C ALA A 24 -4.24 6.23 3.69
N ALA A 25 -3.09 6.42 4.35
CA ALA A 25 -3.04 6.82 5.76
C ALA A 25 -3.65 8.21 6.00
N GLN A 26 -3.43 9.18 5.11
CA GLN A 26 -4.02 10.52 5.23
C GLN A 26 -5.54 10.50 5.06
N LEU A 27 -6.06 9.70 4.12
CA LEU A 27 -7.50 9.53 3.94
C LEU A 27 -8.14 8.93 5.19
N GLU A 28 -7.51 7.93 5.80
CA GLU A 28 -7.97 7.33 7.06
C GLU A 28 -8.03 8.36 8.20
N LEU A 29 -7.00 9.22 8.34
CA LEU A 29 -7.00 10.29 9.34
C LEU A 29 -8.11 11.33 9.12
N GLN A 30 -8.61 11.45 7.90
CA GLN A 30 -9.77 12.29 7.57
C GLN A 30 -11.12 11.58 7.77
N GLY A 31 -11.11 10.34 8.29
CA GLY A 31 -12.30 9.55 8.59
C GLY A 31 -12.84 8.75 7.41
N VAL A 32 -12.07 8.62 6.31
CA VAL A 32 -12.44 7.76 5.18
C VAL A 32 -12.13 6.31 5.54
N ASP A 33 -13.11 5.41 5.39
CA ASP A 33 -12.89 3.97 5.54
C ASP A 33 -11.95 3.48 4.43
N PRO A 34 -10.78 2.90 4.75
CA PRO A 34 -9.83 2.39 3.76
C PRO A 34 -10.23 1.01 3.19
N ALA A 35 -11.18 0.27 3.79
CA ALA A 35 -11.52 -1.07 3.36
C ALA A 35 -11.99 -1.19 1.88
N PRO A 36 -12.76 -0.24 1.31
CA PRO A 36 -13.07 -0.23 -0.12
C PRO A 36 -11.83 -0.08 -1.00
N LEU A 37 -10.86 0.74 -0.59
CA LEU A 37 -9.61 0.94 -1.31
C LEU A 37 -8.75 -0.33 -1.30
N GLU A 38 -8.57 -0.94 -0.12
CA GLU A 38 -7.84 -2.21 0.06
C GLU A 38 -8.43 -3.32 -0.81
N ARG A 39 -9.76 -3.49 -0.78
CA ARG A 39 -10.45 -4.48 -1.63
C ARG A 39 -10.26 -4.20 -3.11
N SER A 40 -10.39 -2.94 -3.52
CA SER A 40 -10.23 -2.56 -4.93
C SER A 40 -8.83 -2.89 -5.42
N MET A 41 -7.79 -2.73 -4.60
CA MET A 41 -6.42 -3.06 -4.97
C MET A 41 -6.13 -4.55 -5.03
N LEU A 42 -6.75 -5.34 -4.14
CA LEU A 42 -6.61 -6.81 -4.15
C LEU A 42 -7.41 -7.46 -5.29
N VAL A 43 -8.50 -6.82 -5.73
CA VAL A 43 -9.42 -7.31 -6.77
C VAL A 43 -9.15 -6.63 -8.12
N ALA A 44 -8.23 -5.65 -8.19
CA ALA A 44 -7.94 -4.91 -9.40
C ALA A 44 -7.46 -5.84 -10.52
N ASP A 45 -8.39 -6.24 -11.37
CA ASP A 45 -8.11 -6.78 -12.69
C ASP A 45 -7.96 -5.60 -13.64
N TRP A 46 -6.72 -5.17 -13.88
CA TRP A 46 -6.44 -4.15 -14.88
C TRP A 46 -6.60 -4.78 -16.26
N GLN A 47 -7.81 -4.65 -16.80
CA GLN A 47 -8.22 -5.22 -18.08
C GLN A 47 -7.15 -4.98 -19.17
N GLY A 48 -6.50 -6.07 -19.59
CA GLY A 48 -5.57 -6.08 -20.72
C GLY A 48 -4.10 -6.36 -20.39
N ALA A 49 -3.69 -6.46 -19.12
CA ALA A 49 -2.31 -6.81 -18.76
C ALA A 49 -2.28 -8.03 -17.81
N PRO A 50 -1.69 -9.18 -18.21
CA PRO A 50 -1.46 -10.27 -17.26
C PRO A 50 -0.46 -9.78 -16.20
N TYR A 51 -0.92 -9.67 -14.95
CA TYR A 51 -0.01 -9.42 -13.84
C TYR A 51 0.86 -10.64 -13.61
N GLU A 52 2.16 -10.42 -13.55
CA GLU A 52 3.04 -11.45 -13.03
C GLU A 52 2.69 -11.72 -11.55
N PRO A 53 2.76 -12.98 -11.10
CA PRO A 53 2.44 -13.34 -9.71
C PRO A 53 3.20 -12.53 -8.66
N HIS A 54 4.40 -12.04 -8.99
CA HIS A 54 5.22 -11.22 -8.10
C HIS A 54 4.53 -9.87 -7.79
N ALA A 55 3.92 -9.23 -8.78
CA ALA A 55 3.29 -7.93 -8.62
C ALA A 55 1.98 -8.03 -7.80
N GLN A 56 1.24 -9.13 -7.95
CA GLN A 56 0.09 -9.43 -7.07
C GLN A 56 0.52 -9.64 -5.62
N ARG A 57 1.66 -10.32 -5.40
CA ARG A 57 2.23 -10.50 -4.06
C ARG A 57 2.63 -9.15 -3.45
N THR A 58 3.34 -8.31 -4.19
CA THR A 58 3.70 -6.97 -3.71
C THR A 58 2.47 -6.13 -3.35
N MET A 59 1.40 -6.21 -4.14
CA MET A 59 0.16 -5.49 -3.83
C MET A 59 -0.45 -5.96 -2.49
N ARG A 60 -0.43 -7.26 -2.24
CA ARG A 60 -0.88 -7.84 -0.96
C ARG A 60 -0.03 -7.36 0.21
N GLU A 61 1.29 -7.42 0.08
CA GLU A 61 2.23 -6.95 1.11
C GLU A 61 2.00 -5.47 1.46
N LEU A 62 1.70 -4.62 0.48
CA LEU A 62 1.40 -3.21 0.70
C LEU A 62 0.09 -3.01 1.48
N VAL A 63 -0.96 -3.78 1.19
CA VAL A 63 -2.22 -3.74 1.94
C VAL A 63 -2.03 -4.25 3.37
N GLU A 64 -1.22 -5.28 3.57
CA GLU A 64 -0.85 -5.80 4.90
C GLU A 64 -0.09 -4.76 5.72
N GLN A 65 0.88 -4.05 5.13
CA GLN A 65 1.60 -2.96 5.79
C GLN A 65 0.67 -1.83 6.23
N LEU A 66 -0.29 -1.46 5.38
CA LEU A 66 -1.30 -0.44 5.73
C LEU A 66 -2.16 -0.89 6.92
N THR A 67 -2.62 -2.15 6.89
CA THR A 67 -3.41 -2.74 7.98
C THR A 67 -2.66 -2.76 9.29
N ALA A 68 -1.40 -3.20 9.29
CA ALA A 68 -0.54 -3.21 10.47
C ALA A 68 -0.31 -1.80 11.03
N ALA A 69 -0.11 -0.81 10.15
CA ALA A 69 0.08 0.59 10.55
C ALA A 69 -1.18 1.16 11.23
N ARG A 70 -2.38 0.84 10.70
CA ARG A 70 -3.67 1.20 11.30
C ARG A 70 -3.86 0.57 12.67
N GLU A 71 -3.69 -0.75 12.79
CA GLU A 71 -3.81 -1.44 14.07
C GLU A 71 -2.87 -0.87 15.13
N ASN A 72 -1.64 -0.49 14.74
CA ASN A 72 -0.70 0.15 15.66
C ASN A 72 -1.20 1.52 16.14
N ARG A 73 -1.74 2.36 15.25
CA ARG A 73 -2.35 3.65 15.63
C ARG A 73 -3.52 3.46 16.58
N GLU A 74 -4.42 2.51 16.30
CA GLU A 74 -5.56 2.22 17.16
C GLU A 74 -5.12 1.75 18.55
N ARG A 75 -4.12 0.86 18.62
CA ARG A 75 -3.56 0.41 19.90
C ARG A 75 -2.97 1.58 20.68
N GLN A 76 -2.17 2.44 20.05
CA GLN A 76 -1.58 3.62 20.69
C GLN A 76 -2.64 4.60 21.22
N SER A 77 -3.69 4.85 20.43
CA SER A 77 -4.81 5.70 20.84
C SER A 77 -5.53 5.15 22.08
N ARG A 78 -5.74 3.83 22.16
CA ARG A 78 -6.35 3.18 23.33
C ARG A 78 -5.47 3.31 24.58
N TYR A 79 -4.16 3.16 24.46
CA TYR A 79 -3.23 3.32 25.59
C TYR A 79 -3.15 4.76 26.12
N GLN A 80 -3.34 5.78 25.26
CA GLN A 80 -3.34 7.18 25.69
C GLN A 80 -4.66 7.62 26.36
N ALA A 81 -5.74 6.87 26.16
CA ALA A 81 -7.06 7.16 26.71
C ALA A 81 -7.32 6.51 28.10
N THR A 82 -6.42 5.63 28.56
CA THR A 82 -6.43 4.97 29.88
C THR A 82 -5.44 5.61 30.83
#